data_AF-K4L151-F1
#
_entry.id   AF-K4L151-F1
#
_cell.length_a   1.000
_cell.length_b   1.000
_cell.length_c   1.000
_cell.angle_alpha   90.00
_cell.angle_beta   90.00
_cell.angle_gamma   90.00
#
_symmetry.space_group_name_H-M   'P 1'
#
loop_
_entity.id
_entity.type
_entity.pdbx_description
1 polymer ?
#
loop_
_entity_poly.entity_id
_entity_poly.type
_entity_poly.pdbx_seq_one_letter_code
_entity_poly.pdbx_strand_id
1 'polypeptide(L)'
;MKVNDEKRTVDTYEVKHAICVGDKEILFGVDDRKTDCAYMVCNCTWDNPLGIDCFFEAVGSTDYLEMMTEFTTRVTAQLEAVKAERAKIATPLEPFTIEHCIPDDYGESIENKVVVIRAERLRPEFRTADKQLVLATGGFGAVANSRGRAVYTVNLYSGKESRWNREDILGTVKPEKLPDWAKERLKQIQAERQAKQKKQEQVR
;
A
#
# COMPACT_ATOMS: atom_id res chain seq x y z
N MET A 1 -3.36 12.09 -25.05
CA MET A 1 -3.76 11.91 -23.65
C MET A 1 -3.64 13.28 -23.00
N LYS A 2 -4.76 13.98 -22.76
CA LYS A 2 -4.73 15.29 -22.09
C LYS A 2 -4.39 15.01 -20.63
N VAL A 3 -3.18 15.32 -20.21
CA VAL A 3 -2.85 15.41 -18.78
C VAL A 3 -3.70 16.57 -18.28
N ASN A 4 -4.70 16.25 -17.46
CA ASN A 4 -5.47 17.25 -16.76
C ASN A 4 -4.51 17.80 -15.70
N ASP A 5 -3.81 18.90 -15.99
CA ASP A 5 -2.97 19.66 -15.06
C ASP A 5 -3.86 20.38 -14.03
N GLU A 6 -4.72 19.63 -13.34
CA GLU A 6 -5.36 20.14 -12.14
C GLU A 6 -4.27 20.30 -11.11
N LYS A 7 -3.87 21.55 -10.91
CA LYS A 7 -2.96 21.95 -9.84
C LYS A 7 -3.51 21.42 -8.52
N ARG A 8 -2.82 20.45 -7.93
CA ARG A 8 -3.18 19.94 -6.60
C ARG A 8 -3.00 21.07 -5.59
N THR A 9 -4.05 21.35 -4.84
CA THR A 9 -4.05 22.36 -3.79
C THR A 9 -4.31 21.71 -2.44
N VAL A 10 -3.59 22.18 -1.42
CA VAL A 10 -3.88 21.86 -0.01
C VAL A 10 -4.26 23.16 0.67
N ASP A 11 -5.52 23.27 1.10
CA ASP A 11 -6.12 24.54 1.52
C ASP A 11 -5.94 25.64 0.44
N THR A 12 -5.18 26.70 0.72
CA THR A 12 -4.90 27.78 -0.25
C THR A 12 -3.58 27.63 -0.99
N TYR A 13 -2.75 26.64 -0.63
CA TYR A 13 -1.41 26.44 -1.18
C TYR A 13 -1.43 25.56 -2.43
N GLU A 14 -0.73 25.99 -3.47
CA GLU A 14 -0.45 25.18 -4.66
C GLU A 14 0.71 24.22 -4.36
N VAL A 15 0.49 22.91 -4.49
CA VAL A 15 1.54 21.90 -4.29
C VAL A 15 2.55 21.98 -5.44
N LYS A 16 3.79 22.35 -5.14
CA LYS A 16 4.90 22.42 -6.11
C LYS A 16 5.74 21.15 -6.10
N HIS A 17 5.94 20.56 -4.93
CA HIS A 17 6.63 19.28 -4.79
C HIS A 17 5.79 18.32 -3.97
N ALA A 18 5.74 17.09 -4.43
CA ALA A 18 5.08 15.99 -3.74
C ALA A 18 5.97 14.75 -3.89
N ILE A 19 6.37 14.17 -2.76
CA ILE A 19 7.19 12.97 -2.75
C ILE A 19 6.52 11.93 -1.86
N CYS A 20 6.10 10.83 -2.47
CA CYS A 20 5.62 9.64 -1.78
C CYS A 20 6.79 8.73 -1.41
N VAL A 21 6.99 8.47 -0.12
CA VAL A 21 7.94 7.46 0.39
C VAL A 21 7.31 6.77 1.58
N GLY A 22 7.33 5.43 1.57
CA GLY A 22 6.84 4.67 2.71
C GLY A 22 5.33 4.75 2.79
N ASP A 23 4.76 5.08 3.94
CA ASP A 23 3.30 5.16 4.17
C ASP A 23 2.72 6.58 4.03
N LYS A 24 3.56 7.56 3.69
CA LYS A 24 3.21 8.98 3.65
C LYS A 24 3.68 9.65 2.38
N GLU A 25 3.08 10.80 2.12
CA GLU A 25 3.51 11.74 1.10
C GLU A 25 3.88 13.07 1.76
N ILE A 26 5.06 13.59 1.45
CA ILE A 26 5.52 14.89 1.93
C ILE A 26 5.23 15.90 0.82
N LEU A 27 4.56 17.00 1.16
CA LEU A 27 4.13 18.03 0.24
C LEU A 27 4.83 19.35 0.57
N PHE A 28 5.24 20.06 -0.48
CA PHE A 28 5.71 21.44 -0.42
C PHE A 28 4.72 22.31 -1.21
N GLY A 29 4.07 23.23 -0.51
CA GLY A 29 3.06 24.13 -1.04
C GLY A 29 3.51 25.59 -1.03
N VAL A 30 3.01 26.36 -1.99
CA VAL A 30 3.27 27.80 -2.11
C VAL A 30 1.97 28.57 -2.26
N ASP A 31 1.82 29.67 -1.52
CA ASP A 31 0.73 30.63 -1.67
C ASP A 31 1.29 32.06 -1.64
N ASP A 32 1.58 32.61 -2.82
CA ASP A 32 2.16 33.95 -2.99
C ASP A 32 1.27 35.08 -2.43
N ARG A 33 0.01 34.77 -2.08
CA ARG A 33 -0.94 35.72 -1.47
C ARG A 33 -0.74 35.86 0.04
N LYS A 34 -0.09 34.89 0.69
CA LYS A 34 0.18 34.88 2.14
C LYS A 34 1.57 35.45 2.43
N THR A 35 1.63 36.72 2.81
CA THR A 35 2.91 37.42 3.06
C THR A 35 3.61 36.99 4.35
N ASP A 36 2.89 36.39 5.29
CA ASP A 36 3.37 35.90 6.58
C ASP A 36 3.63 34.39 6.61
N CYS A 37 3.20 33.66 5.57
CA CYS A 37 3.33 32.21 5.45
C CYS A 37 3.24 31.80 3.98
N ALA A 38 4.20 32.22 3.16
CA ALA A 38 4.17 31.98 1.71
C ALA A 38 4.48 30.51 1.35
N TYR A 39 5.22 29.82 2.21
CA TYR A 39 5.69 28.46 1.99
C TYR A 39 5.18 27.52 3.08
N MET A 40 4.74 26.33 2.70
CA MET A 40 4.21 25.32 3.63
C MET A 40 4.79 23.94 3.32
N VAL A 41 5.06 23.18 4.37
CA VAL A 41 5.32 21.73 4.29
C VAL A 41 4.28 20.99 5.11
N CYS A 42 3.66 19.97 4.52
CA CYS A 42 2.72 19.11 5.22
C CYS A 42 2.86 17.65 4.82
N ASN A 43 2.42 16.75 5.69
CA ASN A 43 2.38 15.32 5.42
C ASN A 43 0.97 14.92 5.01
N CYS A 44 0.84 13.98 4.08
CA CYS A 44 -0.41 13.38 3.65
C CYS A 44 -0.36 11.86 3.87
N THR A 45 -1.46 11.30 4.37
CA THR A 45 -1.67 9.85 4.46
C THR A 45 -3.07 9.48 3.97
N TRP A 46 -3.22 8.23 3.54
CA TRP A 46 -4.49 7.63 3.15
C TRP A 46 -4.90 6.48 4.08
N ASP A 47 -4.15 6.27 5.17
CA ASP A 47 -4.42 5.22 6.16
C ASP A 47 -5.56 5.65 7.10
N ASN A 48 -6.75 5.80 6.53
CA ASN A 48 -8.00 6.10 7.24
C ASN A 48 -9.16 5.28 6.66
N PRO A 49 -10.28 5.09 7.40
CA PRO A 49 -11.37 4.22 6.97
C PRO A 49 -12.01 4.59 5.63
N LEU A 50 -11.86 5.84 5.18
CA LEU A 50 -12.43 6.35 3.93
C LEU A 50 -11.42 6.35 2.77
N GLY A 51 -10.14 6.09 3.04
CA GLY A 51 -9.07 6.13 2.03
C GLY A 51 -8.85 7.50 1.38
N ILE A 52 -9.26 8.58 2.05
CA ILE A 52 -9.16 9.96 1.54
C ILE A 52 -7.87 10.65 1.99
N ASP A 53 -7.45 11.69 1.30
CA ASP A 53 -6.29 12.49 1.70
C ASP A 53 -6.49 13.04 3.13
N CYS A 54 -5.54 12.75 4.02
CA CYS A 54 -5.49 13.29 5.37
C CYS A 54 -4.17 14.03 5.57
N PHE A 55 -4.27 15.36 5.67
CA PHE A 55 -3.13 16.25 5.85
C PHE A 55 -2.86 16.51 7.33
N PHE A 56 -1.59 16.46 7.75
CA PHE A 56 -1.17 16.67 9.14
C PHE A 56 0.25 17.25 9.23
N GLU A 57 0.63 17.69 10.43
CA GLU A 57 1.94 18.30 10.71
C GLU A 57 2.30 19.45 9.75
N ALA A 58 1.29 20.26 9.38
CA ALA A 58 1.51 21.42 8.54
C ALA A 58 2.34 22.47 9.30
N VAL A 59 3.46 22.86 8.70
CA VAL A 59 4.31 23.95 9.16
C VAL A 59 4.52 24.90 7.99
N GLY A 60 4.70 26.18 8.28
CA GLY A 60 4.89 27.18 7.23
C GLY A 60 5.69 28.37 7.70
N SER A 61 6.34 29.03 6.75
CA SER A 61 7.24 30.16 6.96
C SER A 61 7.27 31.03 5.70
N THR A 62 7.84 32.22 5.84
CA THR A 62 8.17 33.10 4.71
C THR A 62 9.56 32.82 4.14
N ASP A 63 10.40 32.06 4.85
CA ASP A 63 11.73 31.68 4.38
C ASP A 63 11.67 30.39 3.54
N TYR A 64 11.97 30.54 2.25
CA TYR A 64 12.00 29.42 1.31
C TYR A 64 13.04 28.37 1.69
N LEU A 65 14.24 28.76 2.13
CA LEU A 65 15.31 27.82 2.45
C LEU A 65 15.01 27.05 3.74
N GLU A 66 14.39 27.71 4.73
CA GLU A 66 13.89 27.06 5.93
C GLU A 66 12.88 25.96 5.58
N MET A 67 11.87 26.29 4.77
CA MET A 67 10.82 25.33 4.40
C MET A 67 11.33 24.21 3.49
N MET A 68 12.27 24.50 2.59
CA MET A 68 12.92 23.46 1.78
C MET A 68 13.80 22.53 2.63
N THR A 69 14.44 23.06 3.68
CA THR A 69 15.18 22.25 4.65
C THR A 69 14.24 21.33 5.42
N GLU A 70 13.09 21.84 5.87
CA GLU A 70 12.07 21.02 6.53
C GLU A 70 11.54 19.91 5.61
N PHE A 71 11.21 20.25 4.35
CA PHE A 71 10.75 19.30 3.36
C PHE A 71 11.75 18.15 3.15
N THR A 72 13.02 18.49 2.89
CA THR A 72 14.07 17.49 2.66
C THR A 72 14.40 16.68 3.90
N THR A 73 14.31 17.28 5.09
CA THR A 73 14.48 16.59 6.37
C THR A 73 13.40 15.52 6.55
N ARG A 74 12.13 15.85 6.29
CA ARG A 74 11.03 14.87 6.37
C ARG A 74 11.17 13.74 5.36
N VAL A 75 11.54 14.06 4.13
CA VAL A 75 11.79 13.05 3.09
C VAL A 75 12.92 12.11 3.52
N THR A 76 14.02 12.66 4.04
CA THR A 76 15.15 11.88 4.54
C THR A 76 14.73 10.98 5.70
N ALA A 77 13.98 11.49 6.66
CA ALA A 77 13.46 10.70 7.78
C ALA A 77 12.57 9.53 7.31
N GLN A 78 11.71 9.75 6.31
CA GLN A 78 10.90 8.66 5.73
C GLN A 78 11.73 7.63 4.98
N LEU A 79 12.76 8.06 4.24
CA LEU A 79 13.69 7.14 3.58
C LEU A 79 14.41 6.24 4.59
N GLU A 80 14.90 6.81 5.69
CA GLU A 80 15.56 6.04 6.75
C GLU A 80 14.59 5.11 7.48
N ALA A 81 13.34 5.53 7.70
CA ALA A 81 12.31 4.66 8.26
C ALA A 81 12.04 3.43 7.37
N VAL A 82 11.86 3.63 6.06
CA VAL A 82 11.64 2.54 5.09
C VAL A 82 12.86 1.60 5.02
N LYS A 83 14.08 2.15 5.01
CA LYS A 83 15.31 1.34 5.06
C LYS A 83 15.37 0.51 6.34
N ALA A 84 15.05 1.11 7.49
CA ALA A 84 15.05 0.42 8.77
C ALA A 84 13.97 -0.68 8.83
N GLU A 85 12.78 -0.46 8.26
CA GLU A 85 11.77 -1.50 8.14
C GLU A 85 12.26 -2.66 7.27
N ARG A 86 12.86 -2.37 6.12
CA ARG A 86 13.43 -3.39 5.24
C ARG A 86 14.55 -4.18 5.91
N ALA A 87 15.41 -3.53 6.70
CA ALA A 87 16.50 -4.18 7.41
C ALA A 87 16.01 -5.18 8.48
N LYS A 88 14.79 -5.04 8.99
CA LYS A 88 14.19 -5.99 9.94
C LYS A 88 13.67 -7.26 9.27
N ILE A 89 13.52 -7.26 7.94
CA ILE A 89 12.99 -8.41 7.20
C ILE A 89 14.12 -9.43 7.04
N ALA A 90 14.09 -10.45 7.88
CA ALA A 90 15.07 -11.55 7.85
C ALA A 90 14.84 -12.55 6.70
N THR A 91 13.80 -12.36 5.90
CA THR A 91 13.43 -13.24 4.79
C THR A 91 13.93 -12.67 3.46
N PRO A 92 14.20 -13.52 2.45
CA PRO A 92 14.55 -13.06 1.10
C PRO A 92 13.52 -12.06 0.57
N LEU A 93 14.00 -10.92 0.06
CA LEU A 93 13.17 -9.82 -0.45
C LEU A 93 12.89 -9.95 -1.95
N GLU A 94 13.50 -10.91 -2.63
CA GLU A 94 13.42 -11.14 -4.06
C GLU A 94 11.96 -11.24 -4.52
N PRO A 95 11.53 -10.38 -5.46
CA PRO A 95 10.15 -10.37 -5.90
C PRO A 95 9.71 -11.69 -6.54
N PHE A 96 8.45 -12.06 -6.29
CA PHE A 96 7.80 -13.13 -7.02
C PHE A 96 7.50 -12.69 -8.46
N THR A 97 7.86 -13.55 -9.41
CA THR A 97 7.60 -13.38 -10.84
C THR A 97 6.61 -14.43 -11.33
N ILE A 98 6.25 -14.37 -12.62
CA ILE A 98 5.30 -15.31 -13.23
C ILE A 98 5.77 -16.76 -13.15
N GLU A 99 7.09 -17.01 -13.12
CA GLU A 99 7.67 -18.36 -13.04
C GLU A 99 7.33 -19.06 -11.72
N HIS A 100 7.12 -18.29 -10.66
CA HIS A 100 6.73 -18.78 -9.34
C HIS A 100 5.21 -18.99 -9.20
N CYS A 101 4.43 -18.60 -10.20
CA CYS A 101 2.98 -18.58 -10.15
C CYS A 101 2.36 -19.55 -11.16
N ILE A 102 1.17 -20.03 -10.82
CA ILE A 102 0.20 -20.50 -11.79
C ILE A 102 -0.50 -19.22 -12.30
N PRO A 103 -0.43 -18.90 -13.61
CA PRO A 103 -1.04 -17.72 -14.18
C PRO A 103 -2.53 -17.64 -13.82
N ASP A 104 -3.01 -16.41 -13.70
CA ASP A 104 -4.39 -16.21 -13.32
C ASP A 104 -5.38 -16.60 -14.43
N ASP A 105 -6.37 -17.43 -14.08
CA ASP A 105 -7.51 -17.78 -14.92
C ASP A 105 -8.78 -17.17 -14.33
N TYR A 106 -9.46 -16.32 -15.12
CA TYR A 106 -10.72 -15.69 -14.74
C TYR A 106 -11.88 -16.68 -14.67
N GLY A 107 -11.74 -17.86 -15.30
CA GLY A 107 -12.66 -18.98 -15.19
C GLY A 107 -12.57 -19.71 -13.85
N GLU A 108 -11.50 -19.49 -13.08
CA GLU A 108 -11.29 -20.09 -11.77
C GLU A 108 -11.40 -19.07 -10.62
N SER A 109 -11.81 -19.58 -9.45
CA SER A 109 -11.79 -18.82 -8.21
C SER A 109 -10.37 -18.80 -7.63
N ILE A 110 -9.95 -17.64 -7.12
CA ILE A 110 -8.76 -17.51 -6.25
C ILE A 110 -9.12 -17.33 -4.79
N GLU A 111 -10.40 -17.37 -4.44
CA GLU A 111 -10.82 -17.25 -3.05
C GLU A 111 -10.18 -18.35 -2.18
N ASN A 112 -9.67 -17.93 -1.02
CA ASN A 112 -8.88 -18.73 -0.08
C ASN A 112 -7.55 -19.29 -0.62
N LYS A 113 -7.07 -18.82 -1.79
CA LYS A 113 -5.74 -19.16 -2.31
C LYS A 113 -4.71 -18.07 -1.94
N VAL A 114 -3.44 -18.48 -1.84
CA VAL A 114 -2.33 -17.53 -1.73
C VAL A 114 -1.99 -17.02 -3.13
N VAL A 115 -2.12 -15.72 -3.32
CA VAL A 115 -1.88 -15.05 -4.59
C VAL A 115 -0.75 -14.04 -4.47
N VAL A 116 -0.17 -13.71 -5.63
CA VAL A 116 0.94 -12.77 -5.74
C VAL A 116 0.44 -11.48 -6.35
N ILE A 117 0.66 -10.35 -5.68
CA ILE A 117 0.44 -9.01 -6.27
C ILE A 117 1.54 -8.72 -7.30
N ARG A 118 1.17 -8.17 -8.46
CA ARG A 118 2.11 -7.69 -9.47
C ARG A 118 3.03 -6.63 -8.87
N ALA A 119 4.35 -6.79 -9.03
CA ALA A 119 5.32 -5.84 -8.48
C ALA A 119 5.11 -4.42 -9.04
N GLU A 120 4.66 -4.29 -10.28
CA GLU A 120 4.39 -3.01 -10.94
C GLU A 120 3.21 -2.25 -10.31
N ARG A 121 2.34 -2.95 -9.59
CA ARG A 121 1.23 -2.36 -8.82
C ARG A 121 1.64 -1.92 -7.43
N LEU A 122 2.83 -2.33 -6.98
CA LEU A 122 3.42 -1.89 -5.73
C LEU A 122 4.33 -0.68 -5.97
N ARG A 123 4.41 0.18 -4.95
CA ARG A 123 5.42 1.25 -4.93
C ARG A 123 6.82 0.65 -5.03
N PRO A 124 7.79 1.31 -5.69
CA PRO A 124 9.14 0.77 -5.90
C PRO A 124 9.81 0.23 -4.62
N GLU A 125 9.66 0.95 -3.51
CA GLU A 125 10.17 0.57 -2.19
C GLU A 125 9.42 -0.59 -1.52
N PHE A 126 8.34 -1.08 -2.13
CA PHE A 126 7.56 -2.23 -1.67
C PHE A 126 7.49 -3.36 -2.70
N ARG A 127 8.30 -3.32 -3.76
CA ARG A 127 8.45 -4.43 -4.70
C ARG A 127 9.33 -5.51 -4.08
N THR A 128 8.79 -6.20 -3.08
CA THR A 128 9.49 -7.22 -2.31
C THR A 128 8.54 -8.38 -1.96
N ALA A 129 9.10 -9.57 -1.74
CA ALA A 129 8.35 -10.78 -1.44
C ALA A 129 7.33 -10.63 -0.29
N ASP A 130 7.73 -9.95 0.79
CA ASP A 130 6.89 -9.75 1.99
C ASP A 130 5.62 -8.92 1.69
N LYS A 131 5.68 -8.05 0.68
CA LYS A 131 4.56 -7.21 0.25
C LYS A 131 3.68 -7.87 -0.81
N GLN A 132 4.22 -8.80 -1.59
CA GLN A 132 3.52 -9.44 -2.70
C GLN A 132 2.63 -10.62 -2.29
N LEU A 133 3.03 -11.39 -1.29
CA LEU A 133 2.29 -12.60 -0.88
C LEU A 133 1.08 -12.24 -0.03
N VAL A 134 -0.11 -12.52 -0.56
CA VAL A 134 -1.37 -12.25 0.13
C VAL A 134 -2.31 -13.46 0.05
N LEU A 135 -3.09 -13.68 1.10
CA LEU A 135 -4.23 -14.58 1.07
C LEU A 135 -5.41 -13.83 0.44
N ALA A 136 -5.98 -14.34 -0.66
CA ALA A 136 -7.23 -13.85 -1.19
C ALA A 136 -8.38 -14.38 -0.34
N THR A 137 -9.19 -13.48 0.21
CA THR A 137 -10.15 -13.81 1.28
C THR A 137 -11.60 -13.65 0.88
N GLY A 138 -11.85 -13.08 -0.30
CA GLY A 138 -13.19 -12.91 -0.85
C GLY A 138 -13.28 -11.68 -1.77
N GLY A 139 -14.51 -11.23 -2.00
CA GLY A 139 -14.83 -10.16 -2.94
C GLY A 139 -15.19 -10.69 -4.33
N PHE A 140 -15.99 -9.92 -5.07
CA PHE A 140 -16.51 -10.38 -6.35
C PHE A 140 -15.42 -10.74 -7.36
N GLY A 141 -14.26 -10.07 -7.33
CA GLY A 141 -13.13 -10.40 -8.21
C GLY A 141 -12.40 -11.67 -7.84
N ALA A 142 -12.60 -12.22 -6.64
CA ALA A 142 -11.97 -13.47 -6.23
C ALA A 142 -12.69 -14.71 -6.78
N VAL A 143 -13.93 -14.56 -7.24
CA VAL A 143 -14.81 -15.66 -7.69
C VAL A 143 -14.71 -15.84 -9.21
N ALA A 144 -14.78 -17.10 -9.64
CA ALA A 144 -14.82 -17.49 -11.05
C ALA A 144 -15.92 -16.77 -11.85
N ASN A 145 -15.62 -16.35 -13.08
CA ASN A 145 -16.56 -15.77 -14.05
C ASN A 145 -17.36 -14.56 -13.54
N SER A 146 -16.87 -13.89 -12.51
CA SER A 146 -17.53 -12.72 -11.93
C SER A 146 -17.24 -11.45 -12.74
N ARG A 147 -18.23 -10.55 -12.79
CA ARG A 147 -18.07 -9.21 -13.38
C ARG A 147 -17.37 -8.23 -12.45
N GLY A 148 -17.38 -8.50 -11.14
CA GLY A 148 -16.73 -7.62 -10.17
C GLY A 148 -15.21 -7.82 -10.19
N ARG A 149 -14.46 -6.74 -9.90
CA ARG A 149 -12.99 -6.77 -9.91
C ARG A 149 -12.36 -6.82 -8.53
N ALA A 150 -13.11 -6.48 -7.48
CA ALA A 150 -12.55 -6.32 -6.13
C ALA A 150 -12.17 -7.67 -5.51
N VAL A 151 -10.90 -7.80 -5.11
CA VAL A 151 -10.35 -8.92 -4.34
C VAL A 151 -9.92 -8.39 -2.98
N TYR A 152 -10.53 -8.87 -1.90
CA TYR A 152 -10.11 -8.57 -0.54
C TYR A 152 -9.03 -9.54 -0.12
N THR A 153 -7.96 -9.03 0.47
CA THR A 153 -6.75 -9.80 0.75
C THR A 153 -6.21 -9.52 2.14
N VAL A 154 -5.46 -10.46 2.69
CA VAL A 154 -4.64 -10.29 3.89
C VAL A 154 -3.19 -10.54 3.52
N ASN A 155 -2.31 -9.57 3.75
CA ASN A 155 -0.87 -9.73 3.51
C ASN A 155 -0.27 -10.75 4.50
N LEU A 156 0.47 -11.75 4.00
CA LEU A 156 0.96 -12.85 4.82
C LEU A 156 2.05 -12.42 5.81
N TYR A 157 2.81 -11.37 5.50
CA TYR A 157 3.89 -10.92 6.39
C TYR A 157 3.37 -9.98 7.49
N SER A 158 2.63 -8.95 7.09
CA SER A 158 2.15 -7.88 7.99
C SER A 158 0.79 -8.17 8.64
N GLY A 159 0.01 -9.11 8.09
CA GLY A 159 -1.36 -9.36 8.52
C GLY A 159 -2.36 -8.26 8.15
N LYS A 160 -1.93 -7.21 7.44
CA LYS A 160 -2.81 -6.10 7.04
C LYS A 160 -3.81 -6.54 5.97
N GLU A 161 -5.05 -6.11 6.12
CA GLU A 161 -6.10 -6.28 5.10
C GLU A 161 -5.97 -5.20 4.02
N SER A 162 -6.25 -5.56 2.78
CA SER A 162 -6.19 -4.64 1.63
C SER A 162 -7.12 -5.10 0.52
N ARG A 163 -7.56 -4.15 -0.31
CA ARG A 163 -8.38 -4.41 -1.50
C ARG A 163 -7.55 -4.18 -2.75
N TRP A 164 -7.53 -5.18 -3.63
CA TRP A 164 -6.90 -5.13 -4.95
C TRP A 164 -7.95 -5.33 -6.03
N ASN A 165 -7.59 -5.03 -7.27
CA ASN A 165 -8.37 -5.56 -8.39
C ASN A 165 -7.81 -6.92 -8.83
N ARG A 166 -8.66 -7.72 -9.48
CA ARG A 166 -8.30 -9.01 -10.07
C ARG A 166 -7.11 -8.91 -11.02
N GLU A 167 -7.05 -7.86 -11.84
CA GLU A 167 -5.94 -7.64 -12.77
C GLU A 167 -4.62 -7.22 -12.10
N ASP A 168 -4.66 -6.78 -10.83
CA ASP A 168 -3.45 -6.48 -10.06
C ASP A 168 -2.78 -7.76 -9.52
N ILE A 169 -3.47 -8.89 -9.62
CA ILE A 169 -2.97 -10.21 -9.27
C ILE A 169 -2.14 -10.79 -10.43
N LEU A 170 -0.94 -11.28 -10.09
CA LEU A 170 -0.04 -11.95 -11.02
C LEU A 170 -0.48 -13.40 -11.27
N GLY A 171 -0.89 -14.09 -10.20
CA GLY A 171 -1.34 -15.47 -10.23
C GLY A 171 -1.39 -16.09 -8.84
N THR A 172 -1.76 -17.37 -8.77
CA THR A 172 -1.69 -18.16 -7.54
C THR A 172 -0.27 -18.67 -7.36
N VAL A 173 0.32 -18.54 -6.17
CA VAL A 173 1.67 -19.04 -5.92
C VAL A 173 1.70 -20.56 -6.03
N LYS A 174 2.73 -21.10 -6.68
CA LYS A 174 2.95 -22.56 -6.72
C LYS A 174 3.26 -23.06 -5.30
N PRO A 175 2.64 -24.15 -4.81
CA PRO A 175 2.87 -24.66 -3.45
C PRO A 175 4.34 -24.90 -3.10
N GLU A 176 5.12 -25.38 -4.07
CA GLU A 176 6.57 -25.65 -3.96
C GLU A 176 7.44 -24.38 -3.94
N LYS A 177 6.89 -23.24 -4.38
CA LYS A 177 7.55 -21.93 -4.36
C LYS A 177 7.13 -21.07 -3.16
N LEU A 178 6.20 -21.54 -2.34
CA LEU A 178 5.76 -20.83 -1.14
C LEU A 178 6.83 -21.00 -0.03
N PRO A 179 7.42 -19.90 0.50
CA PRO A 179 8.40 -19.96 1.56
C PRO A 179 7.81 -20.47 2.89
N ASP A 180 8.65 -21.05 3.74
CA ASP A 180 8.17 -21.66 5.00
C ASP A 180 7.56 -20.65 5.97
N TRP A 181 8.16 -19.45 6.09
CA TRP A 181 7.59 -18.36 6.87
C TRP A 181 6.16 -18.00 6.42
N ALA A 182 5.88 -18.08 5.11
CA ALA A 182 4.58 -17.76 4.55
C ALA A 182 3.56 -18.88 4.82
N LYS A 183 4.00 -20.15 4.82
CA LYS A 183 3.17 -21.30 5.23
C LYS A 183 2.75 -21.20 6.70
N GLU A 184 3.68 -20.81 7.58
CA GLU A 184 3.41 -20.63 9.01
C GLU A 184 2.41 -19.48 9.24
N ARG A 185 2.65 -18.33 8.62
CA ARG A 185 1.75 -17.17 8.69
C ARG A 185 0.37 -17.47 8.13
N LEU A 186 0.28 -18.20 7.02
CA LEU A 186 -0.99 -18.63 6.45
C LEU A 186 -1.83 -19.42 7.46
N LYS A 187 -1.22 -20.39 8.16
CA LYS A 187 -1.89 -21.19 9.20
C LYS A 187 -2.41 -20.31 10.33
N GLN A 188 -1.61 -19.35 10.79
CA GLN A 188 -2.00 -18.39 11.84
C GLN A 188 -3.21 -17.55 11.40
N ILE A 189 -3.12 -16.92 10.23
CA ILE A 189 -4.20 -16.08 9.68
C ILE A 189 -5.49 -16.88 9.51
N GLN A 190 -5.42 -18.11 9.00
CA GLN A 190 -6.59 -18.97 8.84
C GLN A 190 -7.21 -19.34 10.19
N ALA A 191 -6.40 -19.69 11.19
CA ALA A 191 -6.89 -20.01 12.53
C ALA A 191 -7.58 -18.80 13.20
N GLU A 192 -6.98 -17.61 13.11
CA GLU A 192 -7.57 -16.37 13.63
C GLU A 192 -8.91 -16.04 12.96
N ARG A 193 -9.01 -16.23 11.64
CA ARG A 193 -10.23 -15.99 10.88
C ARG A 193 -11.34 -16.97 11.25
N GLN A 194 -11.02 -18.26 11.37
CA GLN A 194 -11.98 -19.27 11.83
C GLN A 194 -12.49 -18.97 13.24
N ALA A 195 -11.61 -18.53 14.14
CA ALA A 195 -12.00 -18.12 15.49
C ALA A 195 -12.92 -16.88 15.48
N LYS A 196 -12.65 -15.88 14.62
CA LYS A 196 -13.51 -14.71 14.45
C LYS A 196 -14.90 -15.08 13.89
N GLN A 197 -14.97 -15.96 12.89
CA GLN A 197 -16.23 -16.43 12.32
C GLN A 197 -17.10 -17.14 13.36
N LYS A 198 -16.52 -18.08 14.13
CA LYS A 198 -17.23 -18.79 15.21
C LYS A 198 -17.78 -17.85 16.28
N LYS A 199 -17.04 -16.80 16.64
CA LYS A 199 -17.51 -15.78 17.59
C LYS A 199 -18.67 -14.96 17.03
N GLN A 200 -18.65 -14.62 15.75
CA GLN A 200 -19.73 -13.85 15.12
C GLN A 200 -21.02 -14.68 14.96
N GLU A 201 -20.89 -15.99 14.71
CA GLU A 201 -22.03 -16.93 14.65
C GLU A 201 -22.66 -17.17 16.03
N GLN A 202 -21.89 -17.11 17.12
CA GLN A 202 -22.39 -17.24 18.49
C GLN A 202 -23.08 -15.99 19.04
N VAL A 203 -22.87 -14.83 18.40
CA VAL A 203 -23.44 -13.53 18.80
C VAL A 203 -24.70 -13.18 17.98
N ARG A 204 -25.00 -13.96 16.93
CA ARG A 204 -26.23 -13.87 16.13
C ARG A 204 -27.31 -14.79 16.67
#